data_AF-A0A7X3RMT6-F1
#
_entry.id   AF-A0A7X3RMT6-F1
#
_cell.length_a   1.000
_cell.length_b   1.000
_cell.length_c   1.000
_cell.angle_alpha   90.00
_cell.angle_beta   90.00
_cell.angle_gamma   90.00
#
_symmetry.space_group_name_H-M   'P 1'
#
loop_
_entity.id
_entity.type
_entity.pdbx_description
1 polymer ?
#
loop_
_entity_poly.entity_id
_entity_poly.type
_entity_poly.pdbx_seq_one_letter_code
_entity_poly.pdbx_strand_id
1 'polypeptide(L)'
;MYLRVVPTENGCHGFFMTMSREEADYNNETKKLPKEQRRGRPHPTSIGHAYSPDGLDWTLDETGAILTAEEIYGEHQRIRHIGCTLIDDTHILATYSCFANINATFESIFAATLQINGQAVRPVHKHGTILTPQGEWEKQNVRDPFPIFHDKKLYLYYAGGGEKGIGLAISA
;
A
#
# COMPACT_ATOMS: atom_id res chain seq x y z
N MET A 1 -2.03 12.94 -3.97
CA MET A 1 -1.71 11.85 -4.90
C MET A 1 -0.41 11.24 -4.39
N TYR A 2 -0.43 9.95 -4.05
CA TYR A 2 0.73 9.24 -3.52
C TYR A 2 1.33 8.43 -4.66
N LEU A 3 2.51 8.83 -5.11
CA LEU A 3 3.31 8.11 -6.11
C LEU A 3 4.60 7.63 -5.45
N ARG A 4 4.95 6.36 -5.65
CA ARG A 4 6.27 5.81 -5.35
C ARG A 4 6.91 5.32 -6.62
N VAL A 5 8.18 5.63 -6.79
CA VAL A 5 8.97 5.17 -7.92
C VAL A 5 10.10 4.30 -7.39
N VAL A 6 10.22 3.11 -7.94
CA VAL A 6 11.31 2.18 -7.69
C VAL A 6 12.14 2.09 -8.96
N PRO A 7 13.34 2.70 -9.00
CA PRO A 7 14.25 2.53 -10.13
C PRO A 7 14.89 1.14 -10.09
N THR A 8 15.12 0.57 -11.27
CA THR A 8 15.84 -0.69 -11.53
C THR A 8 16.84 -0.46 -12.65
N GLU A 9 17.69 -1.44 -12.94
CA GLU A 9 18.60 -1.35 -14.09
C GLU A 9 17.88 -1.19 -15.43
N ASN A 10 16.64 -1.68 -15.52
CA ASN A 10 15.85 -1.73 -16.75
C ASN A 10 14.75 -0.66 -16.81
N GLY A 11 14.71 0.31 -15.88
CA GLY A 11 13.73 1.39 -15.89
C GLY A 11 13.17 1.71 -14.51
N CYS A 12 11.93 2.18 -14.45
CA CYS A 12 11.26 2.65 -13.25
C CYS A 12 9.87 2.02 -13.12
N HIS A 13 9.58 1.47 -11.94
CA HIS A 13 8.23 1.02 -11.58
C HIS A 13 7.55 2.05 -10.68
N GLY A 14 6.45 2.61 -11.14
CA GLY A 14 5.63 3.61 -10.47
C GLY A 14 4.43 2.94 -9.83
N PHE A 15 4.14 3.30 -8.59
CA PHE A 15 3.01 2.80 -7.82
C PHE A 15 2.18 3.96 -7.31
N PHE A 16 0.88 3.92 -7.57
CA PHE A 16 0.01 5.03 -7.23
C PHE A 16 -1.36 4.55 -6.73
N MET A 17 -1.93 5.34 -5.83
CA MET A 17 -3.27 5.08 -5.32
C MET A 17 -4.32 5.38 -6.39
N THR A 18 -5.16 4.39 -6.72
CA THR A 18 -6.34 4.57 -7.57
C THR A 18 -7.47 5.17 -6.73
N MET A 19 -8.27 6.06 -7.31
CA MET A 19 -9.33 6.78 -6.59
C MET A 19 -10.74 6.54 -7.15
N SER A 20 -10.93 5.59 -8.06
CA SER A 20 -12.23 5.45 -8.71
C SER A 20 -13.25 4.77 -7.77
N ARG A 21 -14.39 5.43 -7.59
CA ARG A 21 -15.57 4.91 -6.86
C ARG A 21 -16.18 3.67 -7.51
N GLU A 22 -15.88 3.44 -8.78
CA GLU A 22 -16.51 2.42 -9.62
C GLU A 22 -15.71 1.12 -9.68
N GLU A 23 -14.36 1.19 -9.64
CA GLU A 23 -13.48 0.01 -9.72
C GLU A 23 -13.17 -0.59 -8.35
N ALA A 24 -13.29 0.19 -7.28
CA ALA A 24 -12.82 -0.24 -5.98
C ALA A 24 -13.91 -0.90 -5.11
N ASP A 25 -15.13 -1.14 -5.62
CA ASP A 25 -16.18 -1.80 -4.85
C ASP A 25 -15.82 -3.26 -4.48
N TYR A 26 -15.18 -3.44 -3.33
CA TYR A 26 -14.82 -4.73 -2.74
C TYR A 26 -16.01 -5.70 -2.79
N ASN A 27 -15.91 -6.74 -3.61
CA ASN A 27 -16.94 -7.78 -3.80
C ASN A 27 -18.36 -7.28 -4.15
N ASN A 28 -18.49 -6.08 -4.74
CA ASN A 28 -19.78 -5.38 -4.94
C ASN A 28 -20.55 -5.08 -3.63
N GLU A 29 -19.92 -5.14 -2.46
CA GLU A 29 -20.57 -4.97 -1.15
C GLU A 29 -21.07 -3.54 -0.95
N THR A 30 -20.34 -2.53 -1.43
CA THR A 30 -20.69 -1.12 -1.28
C THR A 30 -21.93 -0.78 -2.10
N LYS A 31 -22.07 -1.37 -3.30
CA LYS A 31 -23.29 -1.26 -4.13
C LYS A 31 -24.51 -1.95 -3.51
N LYS A 32 -24.33 -2.95 -2.63
CA LYS A 32 -25.44 -3.60 -1.91
C LYS A 32 -26.02 -2.75 -0.78
N LEU A 33 -25.27 -1.76 -0.27
CA LEU A 33 -25.71 -0.94 0.87
C LEU A 33 -26.65 0.22 0.47
N PRO A 34 -27.56 0.67 1.34
CA PRO A 34 -28.35 1.89 1.15
C PRO A 34 -27.49 3.16 0.96
N LYS A 35 -27.95 4.10 0.14
CA LYS A 35 -27.22 5.33 -0.24
C LYS A 35 -26.72 6.15 0.96
N GLU A 36 -27.47 6.18 2.05
CA GLU A 36 -27.12 6.91 3.28
C GLU A 36 -25.93 6.27 4.01
N GLN A 37 -25.83 4.95 3.99
CA GLN A 37 -24.72 4.19 4.57
C GLN A 37 -23.45 4.27 3.70
N ARG A 38 -23.59 4.56 2.41
CA ARG A 38 -22.45 4.81 1.49
C ARG A 38 -21.74 6.14 1.76
N ARG A 39 -22.46 7.17 2.22
CA ARG A 39 -21.89 8.53 2.42
C ARG A 39 -20.84 8.60 3.53
N GLY A 40 -20.87 7.66 4.49
CA GLY A 40 -19.91 7.59 5.59
C GLY A 40 -18.74 6.64 5.36
N ARG A 41 -18.76 5.83 4.29
CA ARG A 41 -17.67 4.88 4.02
C ARG A 41 -16.55 5.55 3.22
N PRO A 42 -15.29 5.33 3.61
CA PRO A 42 -14.18 5.81 2.81
C PRO A 42 -14.18 5.16 1.42
N HIS A 43 -13.74 5.90 0.40
CA HIS A 43 -13.59 5.33 -0.94
C HIS A 43 -12.64 4.14 -0.87
N PRO A 44 -13.06 2.98 -1.38
CA PRO A 44 -12.11 1.90 -1.52
C PRO A 44 -11.03 2.39 -2.49
N THR A 45 -9.79 2.19 -2.11
CA THR A 45 -8.62 2.58 -2.88
C THR A 45 -7.76 1.34 -3.04
N SER A 46 -7.14 1.22 -4.21
CA SER A 46 -6.19 0.17 -4.54
C SER A 46 -4.90 0.81 -5.03
N ILE A 47 -3.87 0.00 -5.26
CA ILE A 47 -2.61 0.46 -5.84
C ILE A 47 -2.51 -0.01 -7.27
N GLY A 48 -2.41 0.94 -8.19
CA GLY A 48 -2.07 0.73 -9.59
C GLY A 48 -0.56 0.75 -9.81
N HIS A 49 -0.15 0.32 -10.99
CA HIS A 49 1.24 0.30 -11.42
C HIS A 49 1.39 0.94 -12.80
N ALA A 50 2.55 1.56 -13.02
CA ALA A 50 2.98 2.05 -14.32
C ALA A 50 4.48 1.80 -14.46
N TYR A 51 4.95 1.67 -15.69
CA TYR A 51 6.36 1.49 -16.01
C TYR A 51 6.87 2.65 -16.86
N SER A 52 8.11 3.03 -16.64
CA SER A 52 8.81 4.02 -17.45
C SER A 52 10.25 3.58 -17.72
N PRO A 53 10.74 3.62 -18.96
CA PRO A 53 12.14 3.27 -19.25
C PRO A 53 13.13 4.33 -18.74
N ASP A 54 12.70 5.58 -18.57
CA ASP A 54 13.55 6.74 -18.28
C ASP A 54 13.12 7.55 -17.04
N GLY A 55 12.01 7.17 -16.41
CA GLY A 55 11.40 7.86 -15.28
C GLY A 55 10.55 9.08 -15.66
N LEU A 56 10.43 9.39 -16.95
CA LEU A 56 9.70 10.56 -17.47
C LEU A 56 8.48 10.16 -18.29
N ASP A 57 8.64 9.18 -19.19
CA ASP A 57 7.57 8.67 -20.06
C ASP A 57 6.95 7.41 -19.46
N TRP A 58 5.69 7.49 -19.04
CA TRP A 58 5.02 6.45 -18.27
C TRP A 58 3.93 5.72 -19.06
N THR A 59 3.99 4.39 -19.03
CA THR A 59 2.95 3.49 -19.55
C THR A 59 2.21 2.85 -18.38
N LEU A 60 0.89 3.05 -18.34
CA LEU A 60 0.01 2.45 -17.34
C LEU A 60 -0.05 0.93 -17.51
N ASP A 61 0.00 0.17 -16.41
CA ASP A 61 -0.35 -1.24 -16.44
C ASP A 61 -1.88 -1.40 -16.52
N GLU A 62 -2.37 -1.76 -17.71
CA GLU A 62 -3.80 -1.91 -18.00
C GLU A 62 -4.43 -3.20 -17.45
N THR A 63 -3.62 -4.09 -16.85
CA THR A 63 -4.14 -5.33 -16.24
C THR A 63 -4.86 -5.10 -14.91
N GLY A 64 -4.93 -3.86 -14.44
CA GLY A 64 -5.68 -3.42 -13.28
C GLY A 64 -4.81 -3.20 -12.05
N ALA A 65 -5.46 -3.08 -10.88
CA ALA A 65 -4.76 -2.85 -9.63
C ALA A 65 -3.84 -4.02 -9.26
N ILE A 66 -2.65 -3.69 -8.74
CA ILE A 66 -1.67 -4.65 -8.21
C ILE A 66 -1.96 -5.02 -6.77
N LEU A 67 -2.46 -4.08 -5.97
CA LEU A 67 -2.86 -4.33 -4.58
C LEU A 67 -4.28 -3.83 -4.35
N THR A 68 -5.19 -4.74 -4.02
CA THR A 68 -6.54 -4.48 -3.51
C THR A 68 -6.61 -4.99 -2.06
N ALA A 69 -7.50 -4.47 -1.21
CA ALA A 69 -7.66 -5.04 0.13
C ALA A 69 -8.25 -6.46 0.02
N GLU A 70 -7.75 -7.41 0.80
CA GLU A 70 -8.25 -8.79 0.87
C GLU A 70 -8.39 -9.27 2.32
N GLU A 71 -9.60 -9.65 2.72
CA GLU A 71 -9.92 -10.04 4.11
C GLU A 71 -9.13 -11.24 4.62
N ILE A 72 -8.71 -12.16 3.74
CA ILE A 72 -7.89 -13.31 4.12
C ILE A 72 -6.53 -12.91 4.72
N TYR A 73 -6.06 -11.68 4.46
CA TYR A 73 -4.84 -11.10 5.04
C TYR A 73 -5.12 -10.12 6.17
N GLY A 74 -6.38 -10.01 6.63
CA GLY A 74 -6.79 -9.04 7.66
C GLY A 74 -6.88 -7.60 7.14
N GLU A 75 -6.95 -7.42 5.83
CA GLU A 75 -7.08 -6.12 5.18
C GLU A 75 -8.55 -5.77 4.96
N HIS A 76 -8.95 -4.55 5.29
CA HIS A 76 -10.35 -4.13 5.17
C HIS A 76 -10.51 -2.77 4.50
N GLN A 77 -11.63 -2.66 3.78
CA GLN A 77 -12.17 -1.45 3.14
C GLN A 77 -11.30 -0.83 2.03
N ARG A 78 -10.02 -0.54 2.28
CA ARG A 78 -9.15 0.19 1.35
C ARG A 78 -7.67 -0.04 1.63
N ILE A 79 -6.83 0.05 0.59
CA ILE A 79 -5.39 0.19 0.71
C ILE A 79 -5.01 1.65 0.45
N ARG A 80 -4.26 2.26 1.35
CA ARG A 80 -3.76 3.64 1.25
C ARG A 80 -2.26 3.68 1.45
N HIS A 81 -1.67 4.77 0.96
CA HIS A 81 -0.30 5.17 1.27
C HIS A 81 0.72 4.05 1.06
N ILE A 82 1.21 3.91 -0.16
CA ILE A 82 2.23 2.92 -0.46
C ILE A 82 3.63 3.47 -0.19
N GLY A 83 4.49 2.62 0.38
CA GLY A 83 5.93 2.74 0.40
C GLY A 83 6.55 1.52 -0.28
N CYS A 84 7.56 1.73 -1.13
CA CYS A 84 8.22 0.64 -1.85
C CYS A 84 9.74 0.74 -1.70
N THR A 85 10.42 -0.41 -1.61
CA THR A 85 11.89 -0.53 -1.72
C THR A 85 12.23 -1.83 -2.44
N LEU A 86 13.38 -1.88 -3.13
CA LEU A 86 13.93 -3.15 -3.59
C LEU A 86 14.39 -3.99 -2.39
N ILE A 87 14.16 -5.30 -2.48
CA ILE A 87 14.75 -6.31 -1.60
C ILE A 87 15.97 -6.94 -2.31
N ASP A 88 15.80 -7.20 -3.60
CA ASP A 88 16.83 -7.67 -4.54
C ASP A 88 16.49 -7.17 -5.96
N ASP A 89 17.26 -7.57 -6.97
CA ASP A 89 17.11 -7.12 -8.36
C ASP A 89 15.77 -7.53 -9.00
N THR A 90 15.08 -8.49 -8.40
CA THR A 90 13.86 -9.11 -8.91
C THR A 90 12.64 -8.91 -7.99
N HIS A 91 12.81 -8.35 -6.78
CA HIS A 91 11.72 -8.22 -5.81
C HIS A 91 11.63 -6.83 -5.19
N ILE A 92 10.40 -6.34 -5.12
CA ILE A 92 10.02 -5.12 -4.42
C ILE A 92 9.27 -5.50 -3.15
N LEU A 93 9.65 -4.91 -2.03
CA LEU A 93 8.81 -4.84 -0.84
C LEU A 93 7.85 -3.66 -1.00
N ALA A 94 6.55 -3.92 -1.10
CA ALA A 94 5.52 -2.92 -0.89
C ALA A 94 5.03 -2.97 0.55
N THR A 95 4.91 -1.80 1.15
CA THR A 95 4.28 -1.57 2.44
C THR A 95 3.15 -0.59 2.24
N TYR A 96 2.03 -0.78 2.94
CA TYR A 96 0.85 0.05 2.74
C TYR A 96 0.00 0.12 4.00
N SER A 97 -0.75 1.21 4.17
CA SER A 97 -1.71 1.33 5.27
C SER A 97 -3.08 0.79 4.88
N CYS A 98 -3.71 0.03 5.77
CA CYS A 98 -5.04 -0.53 5.59
C CYS A 98 -5.77 -0.57 6.94
N PHE A 99 -7.11 -0.55 6.94
CA PHE A 99 -7.86 -0.76 8.16
C PHE A 99 -7.67 -2.19 8.66
N ALA A 100 -7.36 -2.33 9.95
CA ALA A 100 -7.05 -3.62 10.56
C ALA A 100 -8.27 -4.51 10.85
N ASN A 101 -9.49 -3.97 10.75
CA ASN A 101 -10.75 -4.70 10.81
C ASN A 101 -11.89 -3.87 10.18
N ILE A 102 -13.04 -4.50 9.94
CA ILE A 102 -14.20 -3.83 9.28
C ILE A 102 -14.77 -2.64 10.08
N ASN A 103 -14.59 -2.63 11.39
CA ASN A 103 -15.06 -1.57 12.30
C ASN A 103 -13.91 -0.68 12.80
N ALA A 104 -12.71 -0.85 12.26
CA ALA A 104 -11.53 -0.16 12.76
C ALA A 104 -11.67 1.34 12.48
N THR A 105 -11.39 2.12 13.50
CA THR A 105 -11.22 3.58 13.37
C THR A 105 -9.79 3.95 13.00
N PHE A 106 -8.92 2.95 12.84
CA PHE A 106 -7.49 3.13 12.64
C PHE A 106 -6.86 2.22 11.59
N GLU A 107 -5.72 2.67 11.06
CA GLU A 107 -4.94 1.95 10.08
C GLU A 107 -3.69 1.32 10.73
N SER A 108 -3.33 0.15 10.20
CA SER A 108 -2.09 -0.57 10.46
C SER A 108 -1.28 -0.65 9.16
N ILE A 109 0.01 -0.97 9.26
CA ILE A 109 0.87 -1.18 8.09
C ILE A 109 0.93 -2.66 7.76
N PHE A 110 0.71 -2.96 6.49
CA PHE A 110 0.75 -4.28 5.87
C PHE A 110 1.89 -4.34 4.86
N ALA A 111 2.26 -5.56 4.46
CA ALA A 111 3.30 -5.76 3.46
C ALA A 111 2.93 -6.81 2.41
N ALA A 112 3.50 -6.62 1.22
CA ALA A 112 3.50 -7.60 0.13
C ALA A 112 4.86 -7.58 -0.57
N THR A 113 5.27 -8.72 -1.11
CA THR A 113 6.38 -8.82 -2.06
C THR A 113 5.83 -8.88 -3.48
N LEU A 114 6.41 -8.08 -4.37
CA LEU A 114 6.07 -8.05 -5.79
C LEU A 114 7.29 -8.50 -6.59
N GLN A 115 7.09 -9.45 -7.51
CA GLN A 115 8.16 -9.91 -8.38
C GLN A 115 8.21 -9.06 -9.66
N ILE A 116 9.37 -8.50 -9.98
CA ILE A 116 9.65 -7.80 -11.23
C ILE A 116 9.82 -8.82 -12.34
N ASN A 117 9.04 -8.68 -13.41
CA ASN A 117 9.10 -9.51 -14.61
C ASN A 117 9.05 -8.59 -15.84
N GLY A 118 10.22 -8.05 -16.21
CA GLY A 118 10.32 -7.03 -17.24
C GLY A 118 9.61 -5.75 -16.82
N GLN A 119 8.59 -5.34 -17.57
CA GLN A 119 7.81 -4.13 -17.27
C GLN A 119 6.72 -4.39 -16.21
N ALA A 120 6.38 -5.65 -15.91
CA ALA A 120 5.32 -6.01 -14.97
C ALA A 120 5.87 -6.29 -13.55
N VAL A 121 5.01 -6.21 -12.55
CA VAL A 121 5.33 -6.49 -11.12
C VAL A 121 4.39 -7.53 -10.52
N ARG A 122 4.48 -8.76 -11.03
CA ARG A 122 3.69 -9.93 -10.60
C ARG A 122 4.55 -11.20 -10.64
N PRO A 123 4.25 -12.24 -9.84
CA PRO A 123 3.15 -12.34 -8.88
C PRO A 123 3.30 -11.41 -7.67
N VAL A 124 2.18 -11.21 -6.98
CA VAL A 124 2.10 -10.50 -5.69
C VAL A 124 1.91 -11.52 -4.59
N HIS A 125 2.72 -11.44 -3.54
CA HIS A 125 2.60 -12.27 -2.35
C HIS A 125 2.40 -11.40 -1.12
N LYS A 126 1.21 -11.43 -0.52
CA LYS A 126 0.86 -10.66 0.67
C LYS A 126 1.30 -11.37 1.95
N HIS A 127 1.84 -10.59 2.88
CA HIS A 127 2.33 -11.06 4.18
C HIS A 127 1.37 -10.71 5.33
N GLY A 128 0.39 -9.85 5.09
CA GLY A 128 -0.52 -9.35 6.13
C GLY A 128 0.09 -8.18 6.92
N THR A 129 -0.38 -8.01 8.15
CA THR A 129 0.03 -6.90 9.03
C THR A 129 1.47 -7.06 9.51
N ILE A 130 2.29 -6.02 9.33
CA ILE A 130 3.68 -5.97 9.82
C ILE A 130 3.90 -4.96 10.95
N LEU A 131 3.01 -3.96 11.09
CA LEU A 131 3.06 -3.01 12.19
C LEU A 131 1.64 -2.58 12.57
N THR A 132 1.32 -2.74 13.86
CA THR A 132 0.15 -2.13 14.50
C THR A 132 0.64 -1.04 15.45
N PRO A 133 -0.19 -0.03 15.78
CA PRO A 133 0.18 0.95 16.79
C PRO A 133 0.52 0.26 18.12
N GLN A 134 1.70 0.55 18.68
CA GLN A 134 2.22 0.03 19.95
C GLN A 134 2.38 1.14 21.00
N GLY A 135 2.61 2.39 20.58
CA GLY A 135 2.91 3.51 21.47
C GLY A 135 1.71 4.42 21.69
N GLU A 136 1.56 4.94 22.91
CA GLU A 136 0.54 5.94 23.25
C GLU A 136 0.59 7.18 22.33
N TRP A 137 1.80 7.59 21.94
CA TRP A 137 2.00 8.75 21.06
C TRP A 137 1.42 8.54 19.66
N GLU A 138 1.29 7.29 19.20
CA GLU A 138 0.80 6.94 17.87
C GLU A 138 -0.72 7.18 17.75
N LYS A 139 -1.42 7.33 18.88
CA LYS A 139 -2.87 7.58 18.97
C LYS A 139 -3.69 6.55 18.19
N GLN A 140 -3.30 5.28 18.33
CA GLN A 140 -3.91 4.16 17.64
C GLN A 140 -3.93 4.38 16.13
N ASN A 141 -2.86 4.83 15.47
CA ASN A 141 -2.86 4.94 14.00
C ASN A 141 -1.43 4.99 13.45
N VAL A 142 -1.13 4.12 12.47
CA VAL A 142 0.15 4.14 11.75
C VAL A 142 -0.10 4.16 10.24
N ARG A 143 0.58 5.07 9.55
CA ARG A 143 0.32 5.40 8.12
C ARG A 143 1.59 5.78 7.38
N ASP A 144 1.47 5.99 6.07
CA ASP A 144 2.52 6.54 5.21
C ASP A 144 3.86 5.81 5.38
N PRO A 145 3.88 4.48 5.22
CA PRO A 145 5.10 3.72 5.34
C PRO A 145 6.14 4.21 4.31
N PHE A 146 7.38 4.28 4.76
CA PHE A 146 8.55 4.57 3.94
C PHE A 146 9.64 3.55 4.28
N PRO A 147 9.64 2.39 3.61
CA PRO A 147 10.62 1.34 3.83
C PRO A 147 11.94 1.72 3.16
N ILE A 148 13.05 1.45 3.84
CA ILE A 148 14.41 1.59 3.34
C ILE A 148 15.18 0.35 3.75
N PHE A 149 15.82 -0.31 2.79
CA PHE A 149 16.78 -1.37 3.10
C PHE A 149 18.18 -0.78 3.26
N HIS A 150 18.81 -0.98 4.41
CA HIS A 150 20.14 -0.48 4.72
C HIS A 150 20.86 -1.46 5.66
N ASP A 151 22.12 -1.78 5.39
CA ASP A 151 22.95 -2.69 6.21
C ASP A 151 22.25 -4.02 6.56
N LYS A 152 21.60 -4.63 5.57
CA LYS A 152 20.82 -5.89 5.69
C LYS A 152 19.62 -5.80 6.64
N LYS A 153 19.18 -4.59 6.98
CA LYS A 153 18.01 -4.34 7.81
C LYS A 153 17.00 -3.50 7.06
N LEU A 154 15.72 -3.80 7.31
CA LEU A 154 14.62 -2.95 6.89
C LEU A 154 14.39 -1.89 7.96
N TYR A 155 14.53 -0.64 7.57
CA TYR A 155 14.10 0.54 8.33
C TYR A 155 12.75 0.98 7.77
N LEU A 156 11.74 1.06 8.63
CA LEU A 156 10.40 1.48 8.25
C LEU A 156 10.07 2.77 8.98
N TYR A 157 10.14 3.89 8.27
CA TYR A 157 9.59 5.15 8.76
C TYR A 157 8.09 5.17 8.53
N TYR A 158 7.33 5.77 9.44
CA TYR A 158 5.88 5.87 9.33
C TYR A 158 5.34 7.09 10.06
N ALA A 159 4.17 7.56 9.64
CA ALA A 159 3.43 8.62 10.32
C ALA A 159 2.58 8.04 11.47
N GLY A 160 2.61 8.72 12.63
CA GLY A 160 1.78 8.42 13.79
C GLY A 160 1.25 9.70 14.47
N GLY A 161 0.48 9.53 15.54
CA GLY A 161 0.03 10.64 16.39
C GLY A 161 -0.96 11.59 15.71
N GLY A 162 -1.76 11.06 14.77
CA GLY A 162 -2.61 11.84 13.88
C GLY A 162 -1.80 12.61 12.83
N GLU A 163 -0.79 11.95 12.26
CA GLU A 163 0.10 12.50 11.21
C GLU A 163 0.96 13.67 11.71
N LYS A 164 1.27 13.71 13.01
CA LYS A 164 2.05 14.77 13.66
C LYS A 164 3.46 14.35 14.07
N GLY A 165 3.78 13.07 13.99
CA GLY A 165 5.09 12.53 14.33
C GLY A 165 5.53 11.45 13.34
N ILE A 166 6.84 11.23 13.27
CA ILE A 166 7.46 10.18 12.47
C ILE A 166 8.01 9.13 13.43
N GLY A 167 7.56 7.90 13.28
CA GLY A 167 8.09 6.73 13.95
C GLY A 167 9.11 6.00 13.10
N LEU A 168 9.90 5.13 13.74
CA LEU A 168 10.85 4.23 13.09
C LEU A 168 10.71 2.84 13.69
N ALA A 169 10.44 1.85 12.86
CA ALA A 169 10.57 0.43 13.18
C ALA A 169 11.76 -0.16 12.41
N ILE A 170 12.45 -1.14 12.98
CA ILE A 170 13.61 -1.79 12.37
C ILE A 170 13.39 -3.30 12.43
N SER A 171 13.63 -4.01 11.34
CA SER A 171 13.61 -5.48 11.34
C SER A 171 14.69 -6.03 12.28
N ALA A 172 14.34 -7.07 13.05
CA ALA A 172 15.24 -7.76 13.96
C ALA A 172 16.41 -8.43 13.21
#